data_AF-A0AAX3AEM1-F1
#
_entry.id   AF-A0AAX3AEM1-F1
#
_cell.length_a   1.000
_cell.length_b   1.000
_cell.length_c   1.000
_cell.angle_alpha   90.00
_cell.angle_beta   90.00
_cell.angle_gamma   90.00
#
_symmetry.space_group_name_H-M   'P 1'
#
loop_
_entity.id
_entity.type
_entity.pdbx_description
1 polymer ?
#
loop_
_entity_poly.entity_id
_entity_poly.type
_entity_poly.pdbx_seq_one_letter_code
_entity_poly.pdbx_strand_id
1 'polypeptide(L)'
;MGDQPHPFHAVADLAARRGLRDLKLAEERGGQYVRLYQATPPLFFKHRNDPSDSYDRERFKDFKRILLSEEDCDKGPEATIALIRSLLEKFADYTPQRS
;
A
#
# COMPACT_ATOMS: atom_id res chain seq x y z
N MET A 1 -22.78 -3.16 8.99
CA MET A 1 -22.26 -3.03 7.61
C MET A 1 -20.82 -2.56 7.73
N GLY A 2 -19.78 -3.37 7.55
CA GLY A 2 -19.64 -4.80 7.38
C GLY A 2 -18.21 -5.13 7.80
N ASP A 3 -18.00 -6.24 8.52
CA ASP A 3 -16.68 -6.76 8.93
C ASP A 3 -15.89 -7.31 7.72
N GLN A 4 -15.92 -6.62 6.58
CA GLN A 4 -15.10 -7.02 5.45
C GLN A 4 -13.66 -6.59 5.73
N PRO A 5 -12.72 -7.54 5.74
CA PRO A 5 -11.32 -7.22 5.97
C PRO A 5 -10.84 -6.27 4.87
N HIS A 6 -10.00 -5.31 5.27
CA HIS A 6 -9.43 -4.34 4.33
C HIS A 6 -8.74 -5.08 3.15
N PRO A 7 -8.93 -4.64 1.88
CA PRO A 7 -8.41 -5.37 0.72
C PRO A 7 -6.90 -5.64 0.77
N PHE A 8 -6.15 -4.75 1.41
CA PHE A 8 -4.70 -4.88 1.55
C PHE A 8 -4.22 -6.09 2.36
N HIS A 9 -5.05 -6.69 3.23
CA HIS A 9 -4.65 -7.95 3.89
C HIS A 9 -4.46 -9.06 2.87
N ALA A 10 -5.46 -9.27 2.00
CA ALA A 10 -5.40 -10.29 0.95
C ALA A 10 -4.28 -9.99 -0.06
N VAL A 11 -4.06 -8.71 -0.38
CA VAL A 11 -2.95 -8.28 -1.25
C VAL A 11 -1.59 -8.60 -0.63
N ALA A 12 -1.37 -8.29 0.65
CA ALA A 12 -0.10 -8.56 1.34
C ALA A 12 0.19 -10.06 1.40
N ASP A 13 -0.81 -10.86 1.77
CA ASP A 13 -0.68 -12.32 1.85
C ASP A 13 -0.34 -12.93 0.49
N LEU A 14 -1.02 -12.50 -0.57
CA LEU A 14 -0.77 -13.00 -1.92
C LEU A 14 0.57 -12.48 -2.48
N ALA A 15 0.95 -11.23 -2.19
CA ALA A 15 2.22 -10.64 -2.59
C ALA A 15 3.40 -11.45 -2.04
N ALA A 16 3.35 -11.82 -0.75
CA ALA A 16 4.36 -12.67 -0.12
C ALA A 16 4.46 -14.05 -0.80
N ARG A 17 3.31 -14.67 -1.12
CA ARG A 17 3.26 -15.96 -1.85
C ARG A 17 3.80 -15.87 -3.29
N ARG A 18 3.67 -14.69 -3.92
CA ARG A 18 4.16 -14.40 -5.29
C ARG A 18 5.60 -13.86 -5.31
N GLY A 19 6.32 -13.93 -4.20
CA GLY A 19 7.72 -13.52 -4.10
C GLY A 19 7.96 -12.03 -3.94
N LEU A 20 6.91 -11.21 -3.79
CA LEU A 20 7.00 -9.77 -3.54
C LEU A 20 7.11 -9.50 -2.03
N ARG A 21 8.17 -10.05 -1.41
CA ARG A 21 8.34 -10.10 0.06
C ARG A 21 8.62 -8.75 0.71
N ASP A 22 9.06 -7.77 -0.09
CA ASP A 22 9.38 -6.43 0.40
C ASP A 22 8.13 -5.55 0.54
N LEU A 23 7.01 -5.95 -0.07
CA LEU A 23 5.71 -5.31 0.13
C LEU A 23 5.14 -5.76 1.49
N LYS A 24 5.08 -4.83 2.43
CA LYS A 24 4.64 -5.06 3.81
C LYS A 24 3.31 -4.38 4.09
N LEU A 25 2.55 -4.96 5.02
CA LEU A 25 1.35 -4.35 5.58
C LEU A 25 1.74 -3.56 6.84
N ALA A 26 1.37 -2.29 6.90
CA ALA A 26 1.34 -1.52 8.14
C ALA A 26 -0.10 -1.50 8.64
N GLU A 27 -0.33 -2.13 9.78
CA GLU A 27 -1.61 -2.16 10.46
C GLU A 27 -1.45 -1.61 11.87
N GLU A 28 -2.27 -0.63 12.23
CA GLU A 28 -2.24 0.00 13.54
C GLU A 28 -3.67 0.24 14.04
N ARG A 29 -3.81 0.57 15.33
CA ARG A 29 -5.10 0.91 15.96
C ARG A 29 -6.17 -0.17 15.81
N GLY A 30 -5.76 -1.43 15.91
CA GLY A 30 -6.67 -2.58 15.81
C GLY A 30 -7.35 -2.69 14.44
N GLY A 31 -6.61 -2.46 13.35
CA GLY A 31 -7.11 -2.60 11.98
C GLY A 31 -7.78 -1.36 11.39
N GLN A 32 -7.92 -0.27 12.15
CA GLN A 32 -8.49 0.99 11.63
C GLN A 32 -7.52 1.75 10.71
N TYR A 33 -6.23 1.49 10.85
CA TYR A 33 -5.19 2.02 9.99
C TYR A 33 -4.55 0.87 9.22
N VAL A 34 -4.67 0.87 7.89
CA VAL A 34 -4.06 -0.14 7.02
C VAL A 34 -3.38 0.54 5.83
N ARG A 35 -2.11 0.24 5.60
CA ARG A 35 -1.35 0.67 4.40
C ARG A 35 -0.50 -0.48 3.88
N LEU A 36 -0.27 -0.52 2.58
CA LEU A 36 0.85 -1.29 2.03
C LEU A 36 2.05 -0.37 1.88
N TYR A 37 3.25 -0.89 2.07
CA TYR A 37 4.46 -0.11 1.84
C TYR A 37 5.63 -0.98 1.44
N GLN A 38 6.60 -0.37 0.75
CA GLN A 38 7.88 -0.97 0.40
C GLN A 38 8.96 0.11 0.54
N ALA A 39 10.13 -0.27 1.05
CA ALA A 39 11.22 0.68 1.34
C ALA A 39 12.09 1.00 0.10
N THR A 40 12.09 0.14 -0.92
CA THR A 40 12.94 0.31 -2.11
C THR A 40 12.18 -0.15 -3.36
N PRO A 41 11.66 0.76 -4.20
CA PRO A 41 11.60 2.21 -3.97
C PRO A 41 10.70 2.56 -2.76
N PRO A 42 10.93 3.71 -2.09
CA PRO A 42 10.16 4.08 -0.90
C PRO A 42 8.75 4.56 -1.30
N LEU A 43 7.82 3.61 -1.36
CA LEU A 43 6.41 3.82 -1.72
C LEU A 43 5.50 3.33 -0.60
N PHE A 44 4.42 4.07 -0.34
CA PHE A 44 3.29 3.54 0.43
C PHE A 44 1.99 3.75 -0.33
N PHE A 45 1.13 2.76 -0.22
CA PHE A 45 -0.16 2.69 -0.89
C PHE A 45 -1.25 2.88 0.15
N LYS A 46 -2.18 3.76 -0.16
CA LYS A 46 -3.35 4.06 0.66
C LYS A 46 -4.61 3.80 -0.17
N HIS A 47 -5.60 3.12 0.41
CA HIS A 47 -6.89 2.96 -0.24
C HIS A 47 -7.62 4.32 -0.24
N ARG A 48 -8.30 4.66 -1.34
CA ARG A 48 -8.94 5.97 -1.51
C ARG A 48 -9.94 6.29 -0.40
N ASN A 49 -10.69 5.28 0.04
CA ASN A 49 -11.72 5.42 1.07
C ASN A 49 -11.14 5.40 2.50
N ASP A 50 -9.83 5.15 2.66
CA ASP A 50 -9.22 5.21 3.98
C ASP A 50 -9.16 6.64 4.51
N PRO A 51 -9.41 6.86 5.81
CA PRO A 51 -9.21 8.16 6.42
C PRO A 51 -7.75 8.61 6.28
N SER A 52 -7.57 9.92 6.15
CA SER A 52 -6.24 10.52 6.28
C SER A 52 -5.80 10.43 7.73
N ASP A 53 -4.55 10.08 7.96
CA ASP A 53 -4.02 9.89 9.30
C ASP A 53 -2.70 10.64 9.47
N SER A 54 -2.47 11.23 10.64
CA SER A 54 -1.17 11.86 10.96
C SER A 54 -0.04 10.85 10.90
N TYR A 55 -0.33 9.58 11.17
CA TYR A 55 0.62 8.48 11.11
C TYR A 55 1.23 8.29 9.71
N ASP A 56 0.50 8.65 8.65
CA ASP A 56 1.04 8.65 7.29
C ASP A 56 2.27 9.60 7.20
N ARG A 57 2.21 10.77 7.85
CA ARG A 57 3.31 11.74 7.84
C ARG A 57 4.45 11.34 8.76
N GLU A 58 4.16 10.68 9.88
CA GLU A 58 5.18 10.27 10.84
C GLU A 58 5.98 9.07 10.33
N ARG A 59 5.30 8.03 9.86
CA ARG A 59 5.93 6.77 9.42
C ARG A 59 6.44 6.82 7.98
N PHE A 60 5.75 7.54 7.10
CA PHE A 60 6.00 7.53 5.66
C PHE A 60 6.49 8.88 5.12
N LYS A 61 7.15 9.70 5.95
CA LYS A 61 7.68 11.02 5.58
C LYS A 61 8.56 11.01 4.33
N ASP A 62 9.36 9.97 4.17
CA ASP A 62 10.32 9.79 3.07
C ASP A 62 9.76 8.88 1.96
N PHE A 63 8.47 8.55 1.99
CA PHE A 63 7.85 7.65 1.02
C PHE A 63 6.89 8.43 0.10
N LYS A 64 6.86 8.06 -1.18
CA LYS A 64 5.85 8.56 -2.09
C LYS A 64 4.51 7.90 -1.75
N ARG A 65 3.49 8.72 -1.48
CA ARG A 65 2.10 8.25 -1.35
C ARG A 65 1.52 7.93 -2.73
N ILE A 66 1.03 6.71 -2.90
CA ILE A 66 0.19 6.29 -4.02
C ILE A 66 -1.22 6.03 -3.49
N LEU A 67 -2.22 6.71 -4.07
CA LEU A 67 -3.63 6.46 -3.76
C LEU A 67 -4.17 5.42 -4.75
N LEU A 68 -4.66 4.30 -4.23
CA LEU A 68 -5.36 3.29 -5.03
C LEU A 68 -6.86 3.54 -4.93
N SER A 69 -7.55 3.57 -6.06
CA SER A 69 -9.00 3.70 -6.09
C SER A 69 -9.69 2.43 -5.58
N GLU A 70 -10.99 2.53 -5.31
CA GLU A 70 -11.83 1.37 -5.01
C GLU A 70 -11.79 0.36 -6.17
N GLU A 71 -11.93 0.82 -7.41
CA GLU A 71 -11.85 -0.02 -8.62
C GLU A 71 -10.51 -0.74 -8.80
N ASP A 72 -9.40 -0.14 -8.36
CA ASP A 72 -8.07 -0.78 -8.39
C ASP A 72 -7.97 -1.97 -7.42
N CYS A 73 -8.81 -1.97 -6.38
CA CYS A 73 -8.83 -2.97 -5.31
C CYS A 73 -9.97 -3.99 -5.49
N ASP A 74 -11.07 -3.61 -6.14
CA ASP A 74 -12.25 -4.46 -6.38
C ASP A 74 -12.00 -5.56 -7.41
N LYS A 75 -11.00 -5.39 -8.28
CA LYS A 75 -10.60 -6.41 -9.27
C LYS A 75 -9.90 -7.62 -8.65
N GLY A 76 -9.75 -7.64 -7.32
CA GLY A 76 -9.13 -8.71 -6.56
C GLY A 76 -7.62 -8.54 -6.38
N PRO A 77 -7.03 -9.30 -5.43
CA PRO A 77 -5.65 -9.10 -5.00
C PRO A 77 -4.63 -9.36 -6.12
N GLU A 78 -4.90 -10.26 -7.07
CA GLU A 78 -4.04 -10.48 -8.24
C GLU A 78 -3.88 -9.22 -9.09
N ALA A 79 -4.99 -8.55 -9.42
CA ALA A 79 -5.00 -7.36 -10.24
C ALA A 79 -4.31 -6.19 -9.51
N THR A 80 -4.60 -6.04 -8.21
CA THR A 80 -3.95 -5.02 -7.37
C THR A 80 -2.44 -5.26 -7.26
N ILE A 81 -1.97 -6.51 -7.13
CA ILE A 81 -0.53 -6.82 -7.13
C ILE A 81 0.11 -6.48 -8.46
N ALA A 82 -0.54 -6.79 -9.59
CA ALA A 82 -0.02 -6.44 -10.91
C ALA A 82 0.16 -4.92 -11.05
N LEU A 83 -0.84 -4.15 -10.61
CA LEU A 83 -0.76 -2.69 -10.57
C LEU A 83 0.39 -2.20 -9.66
N ILE A 84 0.49 -2.73 -8.44
CA ILE A 84 1.56 -2.38 -7.49
C ILE A 84 2.93 -2.66 -8.11
N ARG A 85 3.13 -3.80 -8.78
CA ARG A 85 4.39 -4.11 -9.47
C ARG A 85 4.73 -3.08 -10.53
N SER A 86 3.78 -2.73 -11.40
CA SER A 86 4.00 -1.69 -12.41
C SER A 86 4.31 -0.32 -11.80
N LEU A 87 3.72 0.00 -10.63
CA LEU A 87 4.04 1.23 -9.90
C LEU A 87 5.43 1.19 -9.27
N LEU A 88 5.83 0.07 -8.67
CA LEU A 88 7.18 -0.11 -8.13
C LEU A 88 8.24 0.04 -9.23
N GLU A 89 8.00 -0.53 -10.41
CA GLU A 89 8.88 -0.36 -11.58
C GLU A 89 8.91 1.09 -12.06
N LYS A 90 7.75 1.73 -12.20
CA LYS A 90 7.63 3.14 -12.63
C LYS A 90 8.36 4.10 -11.69
N PHE A 91 8.41 3.79 -10.41
CA PHE A 91 9.05 4.63 -9.39
C PHE A 91 10.37 4.05 -8.89
N ALA A 92 11.02 3.15 -9.64
CA ALA A 92 12.28 2.52 -9.23
C ALA A 92 13.36 3.55 -8.87
N ASP A 93 13.43 4.66 -9.61
CA ASP A 93 14.39 5.75 -9.40
C ASP A 93 13.86 6.87 -8.47
N TYR A 94 12.76 6.64 -7.76
CA TYR A 94 12.20 7.64 -6.86
C TYR A 94 13.17 7.92 -5.70
N THR A 95 13.67 9.15 -5.66
CA THR A 95 14.44 9.70 -4.55
C THR A 95 13.56 10.68 -3.77
N PRO A 96 13.40 10.50 -2.45
CA PRO A 96 12.62 11.43 -1.64
C PRO A 96 13.26 12.83 -1.68
N GLN A 97 12.56 13.81 -2.24
CA GLN A 97 12.98 15.20 -2.13
C GLN A 97 12.66 15.68 -0.71
N ARG A 98 13.70 15.77 0.13
CA ARG A 98 13.62 16.50 1.40
C ARG A 98 13.32 17.96 1.06
N SER A 99 12.08 18.39 1.33
CA SER A 99 11.71 19.81 1.35
C SER A 99 12.00 20.38 2.73
#